data_AF-A0A2J0Q6P7-F1
#
_entry.id   AF-A0A2J0Q6P7-F1
#
_cell.length_a   1.000
_cell.length_b   1.000
_cell.length_c   1.000
_cell.angle_alpha   90.00
_cell.angle_beta   90.00
_cell.angle_gamma   90.00
#
_symmetry.space_group_name_H-M   'P 1'
#
loop_
_entity.id
_entity.type
_entity.pdbx_description
1 polymer ?
#
loop_
_entity_poly.entity_id
_entity_poly.type
_entity_poly.pdbx_seq_one_letter_code
_entity_poly.pdbx_strand_id
1 'polypeptide(L)'
;MFEGPVTDNMDVFEAILAAKNGGGFNILYHANSNKEPVAISSIDEIESDPFGKKWYVYINNNLIEQGFDALSLLIETGDLIVLKYE
;
A
#
# COMPACT_ATOMS: atom_id res chain seq x y z
N MET A 1 -11.83 6.11 2.84
CA MET A 1 -11.63 6.16 1.38
C MET A 1 -10.58 7.22 1.14
N PHE A 2 -9.41 6.83 0.62
CA PHE A 2 -8.31 7.75 0.32
C PHE A 2 -8.24 7.95 -1.20
N GLU A 3 -8.08 9.20 -1.64
CA GLU A 3 -7.85 9.62 -3.02
C GLU A 3 -6.67 10.59 -3.00
N GLY A 4 -5.57 10.27 -3.69
CA GLY A 4 -4.35 11.09 -3.70
C GLY A 4 -3.79 11.24 -5.12
N PRO A 5 -3.03 12.31 -5.41
CA PRO A 5 -2.47 12.54 -6.73
C PRO A 5 -1.38 11.49 -7.04
N VAL A 6 -1.65 10.64 -8.01
CA VAL A 6 -0.68 9.69 -8.57
C VAL A 6 0.03 10.37 -9.75
N THR A 7 1.36 10.35 -9.74
CA THR A 7 2.17 10.75 -10.91
C THR A 7 2.54 9.52 -11.72
N ASP A 8 2.45 9.60 -13.05
CA ASP A 8 2.83 8.52 -13.98
C ASP A 8 4.24 7.97 -13.67
N ASN A 9 4.41 6.63 -13.74
CA ASN A 9 5.64 5.88 -13.44
C ASN A 9 6.09 5.87 -11.97
N MET A 10 5.22 6.29 -11.04
CA MET A 10 5.40 6.06 -9.61
C MET A 10 5.01 4.61 -9.29
N ASP A 11 5.73 3.96 -8.36
CA ASP A 11 5.31 2.66 -7.86
C ASP A 11 4.21 2.80 -6.80
N VAL A 12 3.44 1.73 -6.58
CA VAL A 12 2.31 1.75 -5.63
C VAL A 12 2.76 2.09 -4.21
N PHE A 13 3.98 1.72 -3.81
CA PHE A 13 4.48 2.06 -2.49
C PHE A 13 4.72 3.56 -2.33
N GLU A 14 5.38 4.19 -3.31
CA GLU A 14 5.64 5.62 -3.34
C GLU A 14 4.33 6.41 -3.29
N ALA A 15 3.27 5.97 -3.98
CA ALA A 15 1.95 6.59 -3.89
C ALA A 15 1.34 6.50 -2.48
N ILE A 16 1.46 5.34 -1.82
CA ILE A 16 1.02 5.13 -0.44
C ILE A 16 1.84 5.99 0.54
N LEU A 17 3.15 6.16 0.33
CA LEU A 17 3.98 7.04 1.14
C LEU A 17 3.68 8.52 0.91
N ALA A 18 3.41 8.93 -0.34
CA ALA A 18 2.99 10.28 -0.67
C ALA A 18 1.67 10.62 0.05
N ALA A 19 0.73 9.68 0.10
CA ALA A 19 -0.51 9.79 0.85
C ALA A 19 -0.28 10.01 2.36
N LYS A 20 0.62 9.23 2.96
CA LYS A 20 1.04 9.38 4.36
C LYS A 20 1.62 10.78 4.60
N ASN A 21 2.54 11.23 3.76
CA ASN A 21 3.20 12.53 3.89
C ASN A 21 2.23 13.70 3.72
N GLY A 22 1.17 13.52 2.94
CA GLY A 22 0.07 14.47 2.81
C GLY A 22 -0.89 14.49 4.01
N GLY A 23 -0.69 13.65 5.03
CA GLY A 23 -1.55 13.55 6.21
C GLY A 23 -2.82 12.73 5.99
N GLY A 24 -2.89 11.91 4.93
CA GLY A 24 -4.08 11.12 4.61
C GLY A 24 -4.34 9.94 5.55
N PHE A 25 -3.28 9.34 6.09
CA PHE A 25 -3.30 8.25 7.07
C PHE A 25 -1.88 7.97 7.59
N ASN A 26 -1.76 7.21 8.69
CA ASN A 26 -0.49 6.68 9.18
C ASN A 26 -0.30 5.23 8.74
N ILE A 27 0.87 4.90 8.19
CA ILE A 27 1.24 3.53 7.82
C ILE A 27 2.58 3.11 8.43
N LEU A 28 2.61 1.89 8.94
CA LEU A 28 3.80 1.14 9.35
C LEU A 28 3.97 -0.09 8.46
N TYR A 29 5.21 -0.46 8.19
CA TYR A 29 5.56 -1.59 7.34
C TYR A 29 6.86 -2.26 7.80
N HIS A 30 7.00 -3.54 7.49
CA HIS A 30 8.25 -4.28 7.63
C HIS A 30 9.07 -4.14 6.35
N ALA A 31 10.40 -4.05 6.48
CA ALA A 31 11.34 -4.07 5.37
C ALA A 31 12.29 -5.28 5.49
N ASN A 32 12.73 -5.80 4.35
CA ASN A 32 13.74 -6.86 4.30
C ASN A 32 15.15 -6.31 4.57
N SER A 33 16.16 -7.18 4.49
CA SER A 33 17.57 -6.82 4.70
C SER A 33 18.12 -5.79 3.71
N ASN A 34 17.49 -5.62 2.55
CA ASN A 34 17.84 -4.62 1.54
C ASN A 34 17.14 -3.27 1.79
N LYS A 35 16.37 -3.14 2.88
CA LYS A 35 15.49 -2.01 3.18
C LYS A 35 14.32 -1.86 2.20
N GLU A 36 14.04 -2.89 1.41
CA GLU A 36 12.87 -2.93 0.56
C GLU A 36 11.68 -3.32 1.43
N PRO A 37 10.57 -2.60 1.35
CA PRO A 37 9.40 -2.89 2.15
C PRO A 37 8.76 -4.21 1.69
N VAL A 38 8.31 -5.06 2.62
CA VAL A 38 7.82 -6.43 2.36
C VAL A 38 6.42 -6.73 2.89
N ALA A 39 5.94 -6.02 3.92
CA ALA A 39 4.58 -6.21 4.47
C ALA A 39 4.05 -4.95 5.15
N ILE A 40 2.76 -4.64 4.98
CA ILE A 40 2.11 -3.55 5.72
C ILE A 40 1.79 -4.10 7.10
N SER A 41 2.38 -3.51 8.14
CA SER A 41 2.17 -3.95 9.52
C SER A 41 0.96 -3.26 10.15
N SER A 42 0.68 -2.00 9.82
CA SER A 42 -0.52 -1.31 10.29
C SER A 42 -0.90 -0.09 9.44
N ILE A 43 -2.19 0.25 9.42
CA ILE A 43 -2.72 1.53 8.92
C ILE A 43 -3.65 2.12 9.98
N ASP A 44 -3.45 3.39 10.36
CA ASP A 44 -4.25 4.10 11.37
C ASP A 44 -4.55 3.26 12.62
N GLU A 45 -3.48 2.69 13.20
CA GLU A 45 -3.52 1.86 14.43
C GLU A 45 -4.22 0.49 14.28
N ILE A 46 -4.66 0.11 13.07
CA ILE A 46 -5.18 -1.22 12.79
C ILE A 46 -4.03 -2.12 12.31
N GLU A 47 -3.64 -3.06 13.15
CA GLU A 47 -2.53 -3.98 12.90
C GLU A 47 -2.93 -5.20 12.06
N SER A 48 -2.01 -5.64 11.20
CA SER A 48 -2.06 -6.94 10.53
C SER A 48 -1.77 -8.05 11.53
N ASP A 49 -2.60 -9.10 11.56
CA ASP A 49 -2.38 -10.30 12.36
C ASP A 49 -1.72 -11.40 11.50
N PRO A 50 -0.57 -11.97 11.90
CA PRO A 50 0.06 -13.10 11.19
C PRO A 50 -0.87 -14.31 10.98
N PHE A 51 -1.89 -14.49 11.80
CA PHE A 51 -2.83 -15.61 11.79
C PHE A 51 -4.28 -15.17 11.49
N GLY A 52 -4.49 -13.89 11.22
CA GLY A 52 -5.81 -13.27 11.10
C GLY A 52 -5.92 -12.36 9.89
N LYS A 53 -6.60 -11.23 10.09
CA LYS A 53 -6.83 -10.26 9.03
C LYS A 53 -5.58 -9.46 8.74
N LYS A 54 -5.38 -9.13 7.46
CA LYS A 54 -4.22 -8.38 6.99
C LYS A 54 -4.62 -7.33 5.97
N TRP A 55 -3.73 -6.38 5.74
CA TRP A 55 -3.92 -5.33 4.75
C TRP A 55 -3.56 -5.82 3.35
N TYR A 56 -4.50 -5.67 2.42
CA TYR A 56 -4.37 -6.03 1.01
C TYR A 56 -4.41 -4.79 0.13
N VAL A 57 -3.68 -4.85 -0.98
CA VAL A 57 -3.59 -3.78 -1.97
C VAL A 57 -4.33 -4.19 -3.23
N TYR A 58 -5.25 -3.35 -3.67
CA TYR A 58 -6.00 -3.52 -4.91
C TYR A 58 -5.72 -2.35 -5.84
N ILE A 59 -5.64 -2.63 -7.14
CA ILE A 59 -5.66 -1.60 -8.19
C ILE A 59 -6.82 -1.89 -9.12
N ASN A 60 -7.67 -0.90 -9.35
CA ASN A 60 -8.87 -1.03 -10.18
C ASN A 60 -9.76 -2.23 -9.76
N ASN A 61 -9.88 -2.43 -8.44
CA ASN A 61 -10.57 -3.56 -7.78
C ASN A 61 -9.99 -4.96 -8.01
N ASN A 62 -8.82 -5.07 -8.64
CA ASN A 62 -8.09 -6.34 -8.76
C ASN A 62 -7.10 -6.45 -7.61
N LEU A 63 -7.11 -7.58 -6.90
CA LEU A 63 -6.09 -7.88 -5.91
C LEU A 63 -4.77 -8.09 -6.65
N ILE A 64 -3.76 -7.29 -6.33
CA ILE A 64 -2.49 -7.34 -7.05
C ILE A 64 -1.60 -8.45 -6.50
N GLU A 65 -1.51 -8.62 -5.17
CA GLU A 65 -1.00 -9.83 -4.51
C GLU A 65 -1.08 -9.73 -2.96
N GLN A 66 -0.74 -10.82 -2.26
CA GLN A 66 -0.48 -10.80 -0.82
C GLN A 66 0.92 -10.25 -0.53
N GLY A 67 1.06 -8.94 -0.38
CA GLY A 67 2.31 -8.32 0.07
C GLY A 67 2.86 -7.30 -0.91
N PHE A 68 4.17 -7.03 -0.79
CA PHE A 68 4.83 -5.87 -1.38
C PHE A 68 5.47 -6.09 -2.77
N ASP A 69 5.44 -7.31 -3.32
CA ASP A 69 5.84 -7.50 -4.72
C ASP A 69 4.89 -6.72 -5.66
N ALA A 70 3.61 -6.62 -5.27
CA ALA A 70 2.61 -5.72 -5.85
C ALA A 70 2.94 -4.22 -5.69
N LEU A 71 3.78 -3.87 -4.72
CA LEU A 71 4.09 -2.48 -4.39
C LEU A 71 5.24 -1.90 -5.22
N SER A 72 5.95 -2.76 -5.96
CA SER A 72 6.88 -2.37 -7.04
C SER A 72 6.16 -2.22 -8.39
N LEU A 73 4.84 -2.43 -8.46
CA LEU A 73 4.07 -2.27 -9.68
C LEU A 73 4.02 -0.79 -10.05
N LEU A 74 4.28 -0.48 -11.32
CA LEU A 74 4.12 0.88 -11.83
C LEU A 74 2.63 1.19 -11.95
N ILE A 75 2.25 2.36 -11.44
CA ILE A 75 0.87 2.84 -11.53
C ILE A 75 0.71 3.58 -12.84
N GLU A 76 -0.41 3.34 -13.53
CA GLU A 76 -0.82 4.10 -14.70
C GLU A 76 -1.72 5.27 -14.31
N THR A 77 -1.66 6.37 -15.08
CA THR A 77 -2.59 7.48 -14.89
C THR A 77 -4.04 7.01 -14.93
N GLY A 78 -4.79 7.31 -13.85
CA GLY A 78 -6.20 6.94 -13.69
C GLY A 78 -6.44 5.69 -12.86
N ASP A 79 -5.39 4.98 -12.45
CA ASP A 79 -5.50 3.84 -11.55
C ASP A 79 -6.05 4.25 -10.18
N LEU A 80 -6.95 3.42 -9.67
CA LEU A 80 -7.48 3.54 -8.31
C LEU A 80 -6.83 2.51 -7.39
N ILE A 81 -6.02 2.99 -6.44
CA ILE A 81 -5.41 2.17 -5.40
C ILE A 81 -6.34 2.09 -4.19
N VAL A 82 -6.63 0.88 -3.72
CA VAL A 82 -7.47 0.63 -2.55
C VAL A 82 -6.76 -0.28 -1.56
N LEU A 83 -6.71 0.13 -0.29
CA LEU A 83 -6.21 -0.67 0.82
C LEU A 83 -7.40 -1.23 1.60
N LYS A 84 -7.47 -2.56 1.78
CA LYS A 84 -8.55 -3.23 2.53
C LYS A 84 -8.01 -4.12 3.63
N TYR A 85 -8.69 -4.11 4.77
CA TYR A 85 -8.40 -4.97 5.91
C TYR A 85 -9.36 -6.17 5.90
N GLU A 86 -8.86 -7.34 5.52
CA GLU A 86 -9.66 -8.54 5.28
C GLU A 86 -9.09 -9.79 5.95
#